data_AF-A0A034WT84-F1
#
_entry.id   AF-A0A034WT84-F1
#
_cell.length_a   1.000
_cell.length_b   1.000
_cell.length_c   1.000
_cell.angle_alpha   90.00
_cell.angle_beta   90.00
_cell.angle_gamma   90.00
#
_symmetry.space_group_name_H-M   'P 1'
#
loop_
_entity.id
_entity.type
_entity.pdbx_description
1 polymer ?
#
loop_
_entity_poly.entity_id
_entity_poly.type
_entity_poly.pdbx_seq_one_letter_code
_entity_poly.pdbx_strand_id
1 'polypeptide(L)'
;MSDWAQKAEDQEISRLVNCLEIKKEDDKDKFEENADVPSAAETSLLLKIIRKGLVESNLDLEVQRKDPKSPLHSVKTFEALHLKPELLKGIYAMGFNAPSKIQETALPTLLADPPQNMIAQSQSGTGKTAAFVLAMLSRVDIKLDFPQVLCISPTYELAIQTGEVAARMAQFCPEIKLKFAVRGEEVTPNTKLKDHIIIGTPGKILDWGLKYRVFDLKKIRVFVLDEADVMIATQGHHDQCIRIHKQLSSKCQMLFFSATYDKEVMNFAQHIVPDPTIIRLMREQESLENIKQYYVKCMNEEDKYNAIQNIYAGITIGQAIIFCHTRKTAGWLAGKMSSDGHSVAVLSGDLTVEQRLAVLDRFRAGLEKVLITTNVLSRG
;
A
#
# COMPACT_ATOMS: atom_id res chain seq x y z
N MET A 1 30.16 -25.04 -3.81
CA MET A 1 29.51 -24.33 -2.69
C MET A 1 28.10 -23.81 -3.03
N SER A 2 27.44 -24.27 -4.12
CA SER A 2 26.09 -23.82 -4.50
C SER A 2 24.99 -24.89 -4.36
N ASP A 3 25.28 -26.08 -3.81
CA ASP A 3 24.34 -27.21 -3.80
C ASP A 3 23.65 -27.45 -2.44
N TRP A 4 24.03 -26.70 -1.39
CA TRP A 4 23.43 -26.83 -0.06
C TRP A 4 22.27 -25.85 0.19
N ALA A 5 22.33 -24.63 -0.35
CA ALA A 5 21.24 -23.66 -0.21
C ALA A 5 19.98 -24.11 -0.96
N GLN A 6 20.16 -24.68 -2.15
CA GLN A 6 19.05 -25.15 -2.99
C GLN A 6 18.42 -26.42 -2.43
N LYS A 7 19.23 -27.34 -1.87
CA LYS A 7 18.71 -28.51 -1.13
C LYS A 7 18.02 -28.17 0.18
N ALA A 8 18.37 -27.04 0.82
CA ALA A 8 17.71 -26.55 2.02
C ALA A 8 16.33 -25.94 1.69
N GLU A 9 16.23 -25.14 0.63
CA GLU A 9 14.96 -24.58 0.14
C GLU A 9 14.00 -25.69 -0.35
N ASP A 10 14.51 -26.68 -1.11
CA ASP A 10 13.69 -27.79 -1.60
C ASP A 10 13.18 -28.71 -0.46
N GLN A 11 13.99 -28.90 0.60
CA GLN A 11 13.56 -29.65 1.79
C GLN A 11 12.54 -28.89 2.64
N GLU A 12 12.61 -27.56 2.68
CA GLU A 12 11.68 -26.71 3.43
C GLU A 12 10.32 -26.62 2.73
N ILE A 13 10.32 -26.52 1.40
CA ILE A 13 9.10 -26.60 0.57
C ILE A 13 8.46 -27.98 0.67
N SER A 14 9.24 -29.07 0.59
CA SER A 14 8.70 -30.43 0.72
C SER A 14 8.15 -30.75 2.12
N ARG A 15 8.65 -30.09 3.17
CA ARG A 15 8.07 -30.15 4.53
C ARG A 15 6.75 -29.39 4.64
N LEU A 16 6.68 -28.19 4.05
CA LEU A 16 5.46 -27.37 4.04
C LEU A 16 4.32 -28.05 3.26
N VAL A 17 4.64 -28.77 2.18
CA VAL A 17 3.66 -29.53 1.38
C VAL A 17 3.16 -30.77 2.12
N ASN A 18 4.01 -31.47 2.88
CA ASN A 18 3.62 -32.67 3.64
C ASN A 18 2.85 -32.38 4.94
N CYS A 19 2.82 -31.13 5.42
CA CYS A 19 2.01 -30.72 6.56
C CYS A 19 0.56 -30.31 6.20
N LEU A 20 0.21 -30.31 4.90
CA LEU A 20 -1.15 -30.07 4.43
C LEU A 20 -1.94 -31.39 4.42
N GLU A 21 -2.35 -31.87 5.59
CA GLU A 21 -3.47 -32.81 5.67
C GLU A 21 -4.75 -32.07 5.26
N ILE A 22 -5.15 -32.24 4.01
CA ILE A 22 -6.43 -31.76 3.48
C ILE A 22 -7.54 -32.55 4.17
N LYS A 23 -8.11 -31.98 5.24
CA LYS A 23 -9.42 -32.43 5.73
C LYS A 23 -10.47 -32.01 4.70
N LYS A 24 -11.14 -33.01 4.12
CA LYS A 24 -12.42 -32.83 3.44
C LYS A 24 -13.48 -32.56 4.50
N GLU A 25 -13.84 -31.30 4.70
CA GLU A 25 -15.11 -30.96 5.35
C GLU A 25 -16.15 -30.72 4.26
N ASP A 26 -17.11 -31.64 4.20
CA ASP A 26 -18.38 -31.47 3.52
C ASP A 26 -19.20 -30.44 4.30
N ASP A 27 -19.15 -29.17 3.91
CA ASP A 27 -20.14 -28.18 4.34
C ASP A 27 -20.92 -27.65 3.14
N LYS A 28 -22.03 -28.32 2.88
CA LYS A 28 -23.19 -27.74 2.20
C LYS A 28 -23.88 -26.83 3.21
N ASP A 29 -23.74 -25.51 3.09
CA ASP A 29 -24.89 -24.59 3.02
C ASP A 29 -24.51 -23.10 3.11
N LYS A 30 -25.34 -22.30 2.40
CA LYS A 30 -25.51 -20.82 2.42
C LYS A 30 -24.44 -19.97 1.73
N PHE A 31 -24.50 -19.96 0.40
CA PHE A 31 -24.04 -18.81 -0.39
C PHE A 31 -25.05 -17.66 -0.26
N GLU A 32 -24.78 -16.70 0.63
CA GLU A 32 -25.45 -15.39 0.58
C GLU A 32 -24.94 -14.59 -0.63
N GLU A 33 -25.87 -13.93 -1.34
CA GLU A 33 -25.64 -13.01 -2.46
C GLU A 33 -25.00 -11.68 -2.00
N ASN A 34 -23.84 -11.73 -1.35
CA ASN A 34 -23.04 -10.53 -1.10
C ASN A 34 -22.03 -10.36 -2.23
N ALA A 35 -22.00 -9.16 -2.81
CA ALA A 35 -20.99 -8.76 -3.79
C ALA A 35 -19.59 -9.01 -3.21
N ASP A 36 -18.77 -9.74 -3.96
CA ASP A 36 -17.43 -10.14 -3.57
C ASP A 36 -16.46 -8.98 -3.74
N VAL A 37 -16.49 -8.07 -2.76
CA VAL A 37 -15.68 -6.85 -2.74
C VAL A 37 -14.67 -6.97 -1.60
N PRO A 38 -13.36 -7.04 -1.89
CA PRO A 38 -12.36 -7.01 -0.82
C PRO A 38 -12.40 -5.67 -0.09
N SER A 39 -11.99 -5.68 1.17
CA SER A 39 -11.85 -4.44 1.93
C SER A 39 -10.84 -3.49 1.26
N ALA A 40 -10.97 -2.19 1.54
CA ALA A 40 -10.04 -1.18 1.05
C ALA A 40 -8.58 -1.49 1.46
N ALA A 41 -8.39 -2.06 2.65
CA ALA A 41 -7.10 -2.45 3.17
C ALA A 41 -6.49 -3.63 2.42
N GLU A 42 -7.26 -4.70 2.16
CA GLU A 42 -6.79 -5.84 1.36
C GLU A 42 -6.44 -5.41 -0.06
N THR A 43 -7.23 -4.51 -0.66
CA THR A 43 -6.96 -3.96 -1.98
C THR A 43 -5.64 -3.17 -1.99
N SER A 44 -5.42 -2.30 -0.99
CA SER A 44 -4.18 -1.53 -0.86
C SER A 44 -2.97 -2.45 -0.65
N LEU A 45 -3.09 -3.47 0.21
CA LEU A 45 -2.05 -4.46 0.45
C LEU A 45 -1.67 -5.21 -0.83
N LEU A 46 -2.67 -5.71 -1.56
CA LEU A 46 -2.49 -6.43 -2.81
C LEU A 46 -1.79 -5.55 -3.86
N LEU A 47 -2.20 -4.28 -4.00
CA LEU A 47 -1.55 -3.32 -4.90
C LEU A 47 -0.09 -3.05 -4.52
N LYS A 48 0.24 -2.94 -3.22
CA LYS A 48 1.62 -2.74 -2.76
C LYS A 48 2.51 -3.94 -3.06
N ILE A 49 2.01 -5.17 -2.94
CA ILE A 49 2.81 -6.38 -3.22
C ILE A 49 3.01 -6.58 -4.73
N ILE A 50 1.98 -6.26 -5.52
CA ILE A 50 2.01 -6.36 -6.98
C ILE A 50 3.02 -5.39 -7.61
N ARG A 51 3.09 -4.15 -7.12
CA ARG A 51 3.86 -3.09 -7.75
C ARG A 51 5.34 -3.22 -7.38
N LYS A 52 6.08 -3.99 -8.17
CA LYS A 52 7.54 -4.18 -8.03
C LYS A 52 8.38 -2.98 -8.54
N GLY A 53 7.77 -2.03 -9.24
CA GLY A 53 8.43 -0.83 -9.79
C GLY A 53 7.60 0.44 -9.62
N LEU A 54 8.21 1.59 -9.91
CA LEU A 54 7.51 2.87 -9.92
C LEU A 54 6.52 2.94 -11.10
N VAL A 55 5.34 3.49 -10.84
CA VAL A 55 4.40 3.86 -11.90
C VAL A 55 4.84 5.21 -12.46
N GLU A 56 5.35 5.21 -13.69
CA GLU A 56 5.61 6.45 -14.43
C GLU A 56 4.28 7.13 -14.74
N SER A 57 4.21 8.43 -14.45
CA SER A 57 3.03 9.23 -14.75
C SER A 57 3.45 10.51 -15.44
N ASN A 58 2.83 10.75 -16.60
CA ASN A 58 3.01 12.00 -17.35
C ASN A 58 2.19 13.15 -16.78
N LEU A 59 1.32 12.88 -15.80
CA LEU A 59 0.38 13.86 -15.24
C LEU A 59 1.07 14.96 -14.45
N ASP A 60 0.61 16.18 -14.62
CA ASP A 60 1.13 17.32 -13.90
C ASP A 60 0.76 17.29 -12.42
N LEU A 61 1.66 17.84 -11.61
CA LEU A 61 1.47 17.99 -10.18
C LEU A 61 0.84 19.35 -9.91
N GLU A 62 -0.31 19.35 -9.23
CA GLU A 62 -0.90 20.53 -8.65
C GLU A 62 -0.32 20.71 -7.23
N VAL A 63 0.27 21.88 -6.96
CA VAL A 63 0.82 22.22 -5.64
C VAL A 63 0.08 23.43 -5.10
N GLN A 64 -0.75 23.21 -4.07
CA GLN A 64 -1.45 24.27 -3.37
C GLN A 64 -0.71 24.61 -2.08
N ARG A 65 -0.36 25.89 -1.92
CA ARG A 65 0.39 26.43 -0.78
C ARG A 65 -0.39 27.55 -0.13
N LYS A 66 -0.21 27.69 1.19
CA LYS A 66 -0.83 28.80 1.95
C LYS A 66 -0.30 30.16 1.51
N ASP A 67 1.00 30.26 1.23
CA ASP A 67 1.60 31.43 0.58
C ASP A 67 1.90 31.11 -0.90
N PRO A 68 1.12 31.66 -1.84
CA PRO A 68 1.34 31.46 -3.28
C PRO A 68 2.68 32.02 -3.78
N LYS A 69 3.29 32.95 -3.05
CA LYS A 69 4.55 33.62 -3.43
C LYS A 69 5.79 32.87 -2.97
N SER A 70 5.63 31.86 -2.11
CA SER A 70 6.75 31.02 -1.68
C SER A 70 7.38 30.31 -2.91
N PRO A 71 8.72 30.24 -3.03
CA PRO A 71 9.38 29.59 -4.15
C PRO A 71 9.06 28.09 -4.20
N LEU A 72 8.80 27.59 -5.41
CA LEU A 72 8.50 26.18 -5.69
C LEU A 72 9.85 25.46 -5.82
N HIS A 73 10.21 24.65 -4.83
CA HIS A 73 11.46 23.89 -4.87
C HIS A 73 11.19 22.52 -5.47
N SER A 74 11.94 22.20 -6.53
CA SER A 74 11.96 20.88 -7.16
C SER A 74 13.42 20.43 -7.24
N VAL A 75 13.67 19.15 -6.96
CA VAL A 75 14.98 18.52 -7.10
C VAL A 75 14.94 17.40 -8.12
N LYS A 76 16.04 17.22 -8.85
CA LYS A 76 16.19 16.17 -9.86
C LYS A 76 17.05 14.99 -9.41
N THR A 77 17.80 15.15 -8.32
CA THR A 77 18.69 14.11 -7.78
C THR A 77 18.55 14.04 -6.26
N PHE A 78 18.91 12.90 -5.67
CA PHE A 78 18.89 12.74 -4.21
C PHE A 78 20.03 13.50 -3.52
N GLU A 79 21.15 13.76 -4.21
CA GLU A 79 22.26 14.57 -3.72
C GLU A 79 21.83 16.01 -3.43
N ALA A 80 20.93 16.57 -4.26
CA ALA A 80 20.44 17.93 -4.11
C ALA A 80 19.62 18.14 -2.83
N LEU A 81 19.21 17.05 -2.15
CA LEU A 81 18.50 17.08 -0.87
C LEU A 81 19.45 17.20 0.33
N HIS A 82 20.77 17.14 0.12
CA HIS A 82 21.78 17.24 1.18
C HIS A 82 21.54 16.27 2.35
N LEU A 83 21.16 15.03 2.02
CA LEU A 83 20.89 13.97 2.98
C LEU A 83 22.18 13.52 3.69
N LYS A 84 22.03 12.89 4.87
CA LYS A 84 23.13 12.17 5.51
C LYS A 84 23.70 11.12 4.55
N PRO A 85 25.04 10.97 4.42
CA PRO A 85 25.65 10.04 3.48
C PRO A 85 25.16 8.59 3.63
N GLU A 86 24.92 8.15 4.86
CA GLU A 86 24.44 6.80 5.19
C GLU A 86 23.03 6.57 4.63
N LEU A 87 22.17 7.58 4.74
CA LEU A 87 20.80 7.53 4.25
C LEU A 87 20.75 7.57 2.72
N LEU A 88 21.60 8.41 2.10
CA LEU A 88 21.76 8.45 0.64
C LEU A 88 22.25 7.09 0.10
N LYS A 89 23.21 6.46 0.78
CA LYS A 89 23.67 5.11 0.45
C LYS A 89 22.54 4.07 0.54
N GLY A 90 21.66 4.21 1.54
CA GLY A 90 20.48 3.37 1.72
C GLY A 90 19.49 3.47 0.56
N ILE A 91 19.21 4.70 0.10
CA ILE A 91 18.38 4.97 -1.09
C ILE A 91 18.92 4.25 -2.32
N TYR A 92 20.24 4.38 -2.59
CA TYR A 92 20.85 3.74 -3.76
C TYR A 92 20.89 2.21 -3.67
N ALA A 93 21.12 1.66 -2.48
CA ALA A 93 21.09 0.20 -2.28
C ALA A 93 19.68 -0.40 -2.47
N MET A 94 18.63 0.40 -2.36
CA MET A 94 17.26 -0.01 -2.73
C MET A 94 16.98 0.06 -4.23
N GLY A 95 17.93 0.53 -5.05
CA GLY A 95 17.79 0.68 -6.50
C GLY A 95 17.15 2.00 -6.95
N PHE A 96 17.02 2.98 -6.06
CA PHE A 96 16.46 4.30 -6.42
C PHE A 96 17.55 5.21 -6.99
N ASN A 97 17.60 5.33 -8.32
CA ASN A 97 18.62 6.15 -9.00
C ASN A 97 18.28 7.65 -9.04
N ALA A 98 16.98 7.99 -9.07
CA ALA A 98 16.50 9.37 -9.08
C ALA A 98 15.14 9.47 -8.37
N PRO A 99 14.76 10.66 -7.85
CA PRO A 99 13.44 10.87 -7.28
C PRO A 99 12.33 10.68 -8.32
N SER A 100 11.21 10.09 -7.94
CA SER A 100 10.00 10.07 -8.78
C SER A 100 9.36 11.46 -8.91
N LYS A 101 8.48 11.68 -9.89
CA LYS A 101 7.82 12.99 -10.12
C LYS A 101 7.23 13.60 -8.84
N ILE A 102 6.51 12.80 -8.04
CA ILE A 102 5.96 13.25 -6.75
C ILE A 102 7.06 13.56 -5.73
N GLN A 103 8.13 12.77 -5.68
CA GLN A 103 9.26 12.97 -4.77
C GLN A 103 10.06 14.22 -5.09
N GLU A 104 10.28 14.54 -6.38
CA GLU A 104 10.97 15.76 -6.80
C GLU A 104 10.35 17.02 -6.17
N THR A 105 9.03 17.02 -6.01
CA THR A 105 8.27 18.15 -5.45
C THR A 105 8.05 18.01 -3.94
N ALA A 106 7.78 16.79 -3.47
CA ALA A 106 7.47 16.54 -2.06
C ALA A 106 8.72 16.62 -1.17
N LEU A 107 9.83 16.00 -1.58
CA LEU A 107 11.02 15.87 -0.72
C LEU A 107 11.61 17.22 -0.26
N PRO A 108 11.73 18.26 -1.11
CA PRO A 108 12.20 19.56 -0.65
C PRO A 108 11.33 20.15 0.45
N THR A 109 10.01 20.02 0.33
CA THR A 109 9.05 20.51 1.33
C THR A 109 9.06 19.64 2.59
N LEU A 110 9.14 18.32 2.43
CA LEU A 110 9.20 17.36 3.55
C LEU A 110 10.45 17.54 4.40
N LEU A 111 11.57 17.87 3.77
CA LEU A 111 12.88 18.00 4.41
C LEU A 111 13.23 19.45 4.79
N ALA A 112 12.41 20.43 4.39
CA ALA A 112 12.62 21.84 4.71
C ALA A 112 12.79 22.09 6.22
N ASP A 113 13.58 23.12 6.54
CA ASP A 113 13.74 23.66 7.88
C ASP A 113 13.39 25.17 7.84
N PRO A 114 12.37 25.64 8.57
CA PRO A 114 11.55 24.92 9.54
C PRO A 114 10.66 23.82 8.93
N PRO A 115 10.27 22.79 9.71
CA PRO A 115 9.40 21.71 9.25
C PRO A 115 8.06 22.22 8.72
N GLN A 116 7.64 21.70 7.56
CA GLN A 116 6.35 22.03 6.95
C GLN A 116 5.43 20.82 6.92
N ASN A 117 4.15 21.06 7.21
CA ASN A 117 3.10 20.05 7.15
C ASN A 117 2.69 19.79 5.71
N MET A 118 2.27 18.56 5.42
CA MET A 118 1.94 18.15 4.06
C MET A 118 0.74 17.20 4.00
N ILE A 119 -0.11 17.40 3.00
CA ILE A 119 -1.06 16.40 2.54
C ILE A 119 -0.71 16.07 1.09
N ALA A 120 -0.34 14.83 0.81
CA ALA A 120 0.08 14.39 -0.51
C ALA A 120 -0.87 13.33 -1.07
N GLN A 121 -1.41 13.63 -2.25
CA GLN A 121 -2.24 12.72 -3.05
C GLN A 121 -1.49 12.26 -4.28
N SER A 122 -1.39 10.95 -4.43
CA SER A 122 -0.98 10.35 -5.70
C SER A 122 -1.38 8.88 -5.70
N GLN A 123 -1.44 8.26 -6.87
CA GLN A 123 -1.79 6.84 -6.99
C GLN A 123 -0.77 5.95 -6.26
N SER A 124 -1.12 4.70 -5.96
CA SER A 124 -0.17 3.73 -5.38
C SER A 124 1.03 3.52 -6.32
N GLY A 125 2.18 3.12 -5.81
CA GLY A 125 3.37 2.88 -6.65
C GLY A 125 4.04 4.13 -7.25
N THR A 126 3.61 5.35 -6.91
CA THR A 126 4.27 6.60 -7.35
C THR A 126 5.48 7.01 -6.47
N GLY A 127 5.75 6.28 -5.39
CA GLY A 127 6.88 6.54 -4.50
C GLY A 127 6.54 7.31 -3.21
N LYS A 128 5.26 7.47 -2.85
CA LYS A 128 4.81 8.10 -1.59
C LYS A 128 5.49 7.52 -0.34
N THR A 129 5.50 6.20 -0.22
CA THR A 129 6.08 5.50 0.95
C THR A 129 7.54 5.83 1.13
N ALA A 130 8.34 5.75 0.06
CA ALA A 130 9.74 6.15 0.12
C ALA A 130 9.93 7.63 0.46
N ALA A 131 9.03 8.52 0.00
CA ALA A 131 9.11 9.95 0.30
C ALA A 131 8.95 10.25 1.81
N PHE A 132 7.92 9.69 2.44
CA PHE A 132 7.70 9.93 3.87
C PHE A 132 8.65 9.16 4.76
N VAL A 133 9.07 7.96 4.35
CA VAL A 133 10.10 7.19 5.08
C VAL A 133 11.42 7.97 5.09
N LEU A 134 11.79 8.57 3.96
CA LEU A 134 12.98 9.43 3.90
C LEU A 134 12.86 10.63 4.85
N ALA A 135 11.68 11.27 4.90
CA ALA A 135 11.41 12.37 5.83
C ALA A 135 11.50 11.92 7.30
N MET A 136 10.90 10.77 7.63
CA MET A 136 10.96 10.16 8.97
C MET A 136 12.41 9.94 9.41
N LEU A 137 13.20 9.25 8.58
CA LEU A 137 14.59 8.91 8.89
C LEU A 137 15.49 10.15 9.01
N SER A 138 15.28 11.14 8.13
CA SER A 138 16.07 12.37 8.13
C SER A 138 15.88 13.22 9.39
N ARG A 139 14.76 13.06 10.10
CA ARG A 139 14.41 13.86 11.28
C ARG A 139 14.78 13.21 12.61
N VAL A 140 15.25 11.97 12.60
CA VAL A 140 15.73 11.27 13.80
C VAL A 140 17.04 11.89 14.31
N ASP A 141 17.05 12.24 15.59
CA ASP A 141 18.25 12.54 16.35
C ASP A 141 18.67 11.32 17.17
N ILE A 142 19.74 10.66 16.74
CA ILE A 142 20.25 9.41 17.34
C ILE A 142 20.81 9.59 18.76
N LYS A 143 21.01 10.83 19.22
CA LYS A 143 21.50 11.09 20.59
C LYS A 143 20.39 11.00 21.63
N LEU A 144 19.15 10.88 21.19
CA LEU A 144 17.95 10.93 22.03
C LEU A 144 17.23 9.57 21.98
N ASP A 145 17.49 8.75 22.99
CA ASP A 145 16.93 7.39 23.17
C ASP A 145 15.44 7.43 23.59
N PHE A 146 14.57 7.95 22.73
CA PHE A 146 13.12 7.89 22.87
C PHE A 146 12.41 8.00 21.51
N PRO A 147 11.14 7.59 21.41
CA PRO A 147 10.36 7.75 20.18
C PRO A 147 10.20 9.20 19.77
N GLN A 148 10.66 9.51 18.57
CA GLN A 148 10.63 10.84 17.93
C GLN A 148 9.71 10.87 16.72
N VAL A 149 9.47 9.72 16.10
CA VAL A 149 8.68 9.58 14.90
C VAL A 149 7.58 8.56 15.12
N LEU A 150 6.37 8.89 14.69
CA LEU A 150 5.21 8.01 14.75
C LEU A 150 4.60 7.87 13.35
N CYS A 151 4.53 6.66 12.84
CA CYS A 151 3.87 6.33 11.57
C CYS A 151 2.70 5.40 11.84
N ILE A 152 1.50 5.82 11.45
CA ILE A 152 0.29 5.03 11.57
C ILE A 152 -0.08 4.46 10.21
N SER A 153 -0.26 3.14 10.16
CA SER A 153 -0.80 2.41 9.01
C SER A 153 -2.10 1.71 9.39
N PRO A 154 -3.06 1.54 8.47
CA PRO A 154 -4.41 1.11 8.83
C PRO A 154 -4.48 -0.37 9.21
N THR A 155 -3.56 -1.21 8.73
CA THR A 155 -3.51 -2.63 9.10
C THR A 155 -2.13 -3.08 9.54
N TYR A 156 -2.10 -4.28 10.13
CA TYR A 156 -0.87 -4.96 10.53
C TYR A 156 0.07 -5.11 9.33
N GLU A 157 -0.45 -5.63 8.23
CA GLU A 157 0.32 -5.98 7.03
C GLU A 157 0.92 -4.73 6.38
N LEU A 158 0.14 -3.65 6.27
CA LEU A 158 0.61 -2.37 5.74
C LEU A 158 1.65 -1.71 6.66
N ALA A 159 1.52 -1.87 7.98
CA ALA A 159 2.53 -1.39 8.93
C ALA A 159 3.86 -2.14 8.75
N ILE A 160 3.82 -3.46 8.61
CA ILE A 160 5.01 -4.29 8.36
C ILE A 160 5.71 -3.85 7.07
N GLN A 161 4.98 -3.70 5.96
CA GLN A 161 5.54 -3.26 4.68
C GLN A 161 6.23 -1.89 4.77
N THR A 162 5.59 -0.93 5.43
CA THR A 162 6.20 0.40 5.65
C THR A 162 7.47 0.31 6.49
N GLY A 163 7.47 -0.56 7.52
CA GLY A 163 8.65 -0.80 8.33
C GLY A 163 9.79 -1.50 7.59
N GLU A 164 9.51 -2.42 6.67
CA GLU A 164 10.52 -3.04 5.81
C GLU A 164 11.16 -2.01 4.86
N VAL A 165 10.37 -1.08 4.30
CA VAL A 165 10.91 0.03 3.50
C VAL A 165 11.82 0.90 4.36
N ALA A 166 11.39 1.24 5.59
CA ALA A 166 12.19 2.04 6.51
C ALA A 166 13.47 1.33 6.95
N ALA A 167 13.42 0.04 7.26
CA ALA A 167 14.59 -0.76 7.63
C ALA A 167 15.60 -0.87 6.49
N ARG A 168 15.14 -1.13 5.26
CA ARG A 168 16.01 -1.18 4.07
C ARG A 168 16.66 0.17 3.77
N MET A 169 15.90 1.25 3.86
CA MET A 169 16.43 2.61 3.65
C MET A 169 17.41 3.01 4.75
N ALA A 170 17.19 2.55 5.98
CA ALA A 170 18.06 2.81 7.14
C ALA A 170 19.17 1.77 7.34
N GLN A 171 19.41 0.84 6.40
CA GLN A 171 20.33 -0.29 6.60
C GLN A 171 21.78 0.12 6.90
N PHE A 172 22.19 1.34 6.53
CA PHE A 172 23.50 1.91 6.84
C PHE A 172 23.49 2.89 8.03
N CYS A 173 22.37 2.98 8.74
CA CYS A 173 22.16 3.79 9.94
C CYS A 173 21.84 2.89 11.16
N PRO A 174 22.76 2.04 11.62
CA PRO A 174 22.50 1.02 12.65
C PRO A 174 22.04 1.59 14.01
N GLU A 175 22.27 2.87 14.26
CA GLU A 175 21.82 3.56 15.47
C GLU A 175 20.33 3.88 15.46
N ILE A 176 19.71 3.98 14.28
CA ILE A 176 18.27 4.22 14.16
C ILE A 176 17.54 2.92 14.48
N LYS A 177 16.58 2.99 15.40
CA LYS A 177 15.85 1.85 15.95
C LYS A 177 14.37 2.00 15.66
N LEU A 178 13.77 0.94 15.14
CA LEU A 178 12.38 0.87 14.76
C LEU A 178 11.67 -0.13 15.66
N LYS A 179 10.45 0.21 16.10
CA LYS A 179 9.59 -0.70 16.87
C LYS A 179 8.19 -0.74 16.26
N PHE A 180 7.63 -1.95 16.19
CA PHE A 180 6.28 -2.17 15.68
C PHE A 180 5.25 -2.16 16.81
N ALA A 181 4.26 -1.27 16.72
CA ALA A 181 3.12 -1.24 17.61
C ALA A 181 1.90 -1.86 16.90
N VAL A 182 1.90 -3.19 16.80
CA VAL A 182 0.91 -3.96 16.02
C VAL A 182 0.36 -5.16 16.82
N ARG A 183 -0.61 -5.91 16.30
CA ARG A 183 -1.13 -7.12 16.98
C ARG A 183 0.02 -8.12 17.24
N GLY A 184 -0.04 -8.83 18.37
CA GLY A 184 1.03 -9.74 18.80
C GLY A 184 2.20 -9.05 19.52
N GLU A 185 2.46 -7.77 19.27
CA GLU A 185 3.48 -7.02 19.99
C GLU A 185 2.95 -6.51 21.34
N GLU A 186 3.69 -6.83 22.40
CA GLU A 186 3.39 -6.44 23.77
C GLU A 186 4.48 -5.53 24.33
N VAL A 187 4.06 -4.67 25.26
CA VAL A 187 4.95 -3.80 26.03
C VAL A 187 4.57 -3.91 27.49
N THR A 188 5.57 -3.92 28.34
CA THR A 188 5.34 -3.89 29.78
C THR A 188 4.95 -2.47 30.19
N PRO A 189 3.80 -2.27 30.88
CA PRO A 189 3.44 -0.97 31.41
C PRO A 189 4.57 -0.38 32.27
N ASN A 190 4.71 0.94 32.26
CA ASN A 190 5.76 1.69 32.98
C ASN A 190 7.20 1.48 32.49
N THR A 191 7.43 0.74 31.40
CA THR A 191 8.73 0.76 30.70
C THR A 191 8.82 1.97 29.78
N LYS A 192 10.04 2.43 29.46
CA LYS A 192 10.27 3.49 28.48
C LYS A 192 10.95 2.90 27.25
N LEU A 193 10.28 3.02 26.11
CA LEU A 193 10.85 2.66 24.82
C LEU A 193 12.03 3.58 24.52
N LYS A 194 13.10 2.97 23.98
CA LYS A 194 14.30 3.69 23.52
C LYS A 194 14.37 3.79 22.01
N ASP A 195 13.48 3.09 21.30
CA ASP A 195 13.40 3.11 19.84
C ASP A 195 13.02 4.51 19.34
N HIS A 196 13.57 4.89 18.19
CA HIS A 196 13.43 6.24 17.64
C HIS A 196 12.13 6.40 16.84
N ILE A 197 11.72 5.32 16.17
CA ILE A 197 10.58 5.30 15.24
C ILE A 197 9.60 4.22 15.68
N ILE A 198 8.33 4.59 15.85
CA ILE A 198 7.23 3.65 16.07
C ILE A 198 6.38 3.59 14.79
N ILE A 199 6.17 2.39 14.27
CA ILE A 199 5.27 2.12 13.14
C ILE A 199 4.18 1.16 13.62
N GLY A 200 2.92 1.45 13.38
CA GLY A 200 1.87 0.60 13.94
C GLY A 200 0.44 0.93 13.54
N THR A 201 -0.49 0.17 14.10
CA THR A 201 -1.92 0.39 13.89
C THR A 201 -2.48 1.38 14.92
N PRO A 202 -3.58 2.12 14.59
CA PRO A 202 -4.08 3.18 15.47
C PRO A 202 -4.40 2.69 16.88
N GLY A 203 -5.06 1.53 17.02
CA GLY A 203 -5.43 0.96 18.31
C GLY A 203 -4.23 0.64 19.20
N LYS A 204 -3.19 -0.01 18.65
CA LYS A 204 -2.00 -0.39 19.42
C LYS A 204 -1.14 0.81 19.79
N ILE A 205 -1.00 1.79 18.89
CA ILE A 205 -0.32 3.05 19.18
C ILE A 205 -1.05 3.81 20.30
N LEU A 206 -2.39 3.85 20.25
CA LEU A 206 -3.20 4.48 21.28
C LEU A 206 -2.99 3.79 22.64
N ASP A 207 -2.98 2.45 22.68
CA ASP A 207 -2.70 1.68 23.89
C ASP A 207 -1.29 1.99 24.43
N TRP A 208 -0.27 1.91 23.59
CA TRP A 208 1.12 2.14 24.01
C TRP A 208 1.35 3.58 24.51
N GLY A 209 0.80 4.57 23.81
CA GLY A 209 0.99 5.98 24.11
C GLY A 209 0.14 6.47 25.29
N LEU A 210 -1.13 6.07 25.37
CA LEU A 210 -2.08 6.62 26.34
C LEU A 210 -2.39 5.70 27.52
N LYS A 211 -2.57 4.41 27.26
CA LYS A 211 -2.93 3.43 28.30
C LYS A 211 -1.70 2.97 29.07
N TYR A 212 -0.65 2.53 28.37
CA TYR A 212 0.58 2.00 28.97
C TYR A 212 1.65 3.07 29.17
N ARG A 213 1.55 4.20 28.47
CA ARG A 213 2.47 5.37 28.57
C ARG A 213 3.95 4.99 28.43
N VAL A 214 4.23 4.05 27.53
CA VAL A 214 5.59 3.53 27.30
C VAL A 214 6.45 4.47 26.45
N PHE A 215 5.82 5.47 25.82
CA PHE A 215 6.47 6.60 25.20
C PHE A 215 5.64 7.87 25.38
N ASP A 216 6.25 9.03 25.10
CA ASP A 216 5.61 10.35 25.27
C ASP A 216 5.24 10.95 23.91
N LEU A 217 3.95 11.09 23.65
CA LEU A 217 3.42 11.68 22.41
C LEU A 217 3.82 13.14 22.23
N LYS A 218 4.16 13.87 23.30
CA LYS A 218 4.63 15.27 23.22
C LYS A 218 6.05 15.38 22.68
N LYS A 219 6.84 14.29 22.70
CA LYS A 219 8.19 14.23 22.15
C LYS A 219 8.24 13.85 20.68
N ILE A 220 7.11 13.43 20.11
CA ILE A 220 7.01 13.15 18.67
C ILE A 220 7.17 14.45 17.90
N ARG A 221 8.14 14.46 16.98
CA ARG A 221 8.48 15.57 16.08
C ARG A 221 7.99 15.34 14.65
N VAL A 222 7.75 14.08 14.27
CA VAL A 222 7.17 13.73 12.96
C VAL A 222 6.04 12.73 13.18
N PHE A 223 4.88 13.04 12.63
CA PHE A 223 3.69 12.21 12.62
C PHE A 223 3.26 11.93 11.18
N VAL A 224 3.17 10.65 10.83
CA VAL A 224 2.76 10.19 9.49
C VAL A 224 1.48 9.40 9.58
N LEU A 225 0.54 9.72 8.70
CA LEU A 225 -0.65 8.92 8.43
C LEU A 225 -0.57 8.38 7.00
N ASP A 226 -0.34 7.07 6.86
CA ASP A 226 -0.28 6.38 5.58
C ASP A 226 -1.65 5.78 5.21
N GLU A 227 -1.93 5.68 3.90
CA GLU A 227 -3.17 5.12 3.34
C GLU A 227 -4.43 5.69 4.01
N ALA A 228 -4.52 7.03 4.09
CA ALA A 228 -5.53 7.67 4.92
C ALA A 228 -6.97 7.48 4.43
N ASP A 229 -7.18 7.17 3.15
CA ASP A 229 -8.47 6.73 2.62
C ASP A 229 -8.90 5.37 3.19
N VAL A 230 -7.98 4.42 3.26
CA VAL A 230 -8.20 3.15 3.96
C VAL A 230 -8.40 3.36 5.46
N MET A 231 -7.68 4.32 6.05
CA MET A 231 -7.80 4.66 7.47
C MET A 231 -9.21 5.11 7.85
N ILE A 232 -9.87 5.92 7.01
CA ILE A 232 -11.22 6.43 7.28
C ILE A 232 -12.27 5.36 7.01
N ALA A 233 -12.07 4.52 5.99
CA ALA A 233 -12.97 3.42 5.68
C ALA A 233 -13.01 2.35 6.80
N THR A 234 -11.99 2.30 7.65
CA THR A 234 -11.90 1.31 8.72
C THR A 234 -12.57 1.81 10.01
N GLN A 235 -13.53 1.03 10.52
CA GLN A 235 -14.34 1.40 11.67
C GLN A 235 -13.48 1.72 12.91
N GLY A 236 -13.70 2.90 13.51
CA GLY A 236 -13.03 3.35 14.73
C GLY A 236 -11.61 3.90 14.54
N HIS A 237 -10.96 3.70 13.38
CA HIS A 237 -9.61 4.20 13.13
C HIS A 237 -9.57 5.73 13.04
N HIS A 238 -10.61 6.35 12.47
CA HIS A 238 -10.79 7.80 12.46
C HIS A 238 -10.67 8.39 13.88
N ASP A 239 -11.50 7.94 14.81
CA ASP A 239 -11.53 8.46 16.18
C ASP A 239 -10.21 8.19 16.94
N GLN A 240 -9.62 7.01 16.73
CA GLN A 240 -8.33 6.65 17.33
C GLN A 240 -7.22 7.59 16.85
N CYS A 241 -7.16 7.91 15.55
CA CYS A 241 -6.19 8.85 14.99
C CYS A 241 -6.37 10.26 15.53
N ILE A 242 -7.61 10.76 15.65
CA ILE A 242 -7.87 12.08 16.27
C ILE A 242 -7.37 12.10 17.72
N ARG A 243 -7.64 11.04 18.49
CA ARG A 243 -7.20 10.95 19.89
C ARG A 243 -5.68 10.99 20.02
N ILE A 244 -4.95 10.33 19.12
CA ILE A 244 -3.48 10.38 19.06
C ILE A 244 -3.03 11.80 18.70
N HIS A 245 -3.58 12.39 17.63
CA HIS A 245 -3.24 13.73 17.15
C HIS A 245 -3.37 14.79 18.26
N LYS A 246 -4.46 14.77 19.03
CA LYS A 246 -4.69 15.70 20.16
C LYS A 246 -3.59 15.69 21.24
N GLN A 247 -2.80 14.62 21.31
CA GLN A 247 -1.70 14.48 22.27
C GLN A 247 -0.36 14.95 21.71
N LEU A 248 -0.24 15.14 20.41
CA LEU A 248 1.00 15.60 19.78
C LEU A 248 1.31 17.06 20.15
N SER A 249 2.55 17.47 19.92
CA SER A 249 2.98 18.87 20.04
C SER A 249 2.54 19.67 18.81
N SER A 250 2.26 20.97 18.97
CA SER A 250 1.98 21.89 17.85
C SER A 250 3.17 22.09 16.92
N LYS A 251 4.38 21.75 17.38
CA LYS A 251 5.62 21.77 16.58
C LYS A 251 5.86 20.45 15.82
N CYS A 252 4.99 19.45 16.00
CA CYS A 252 5.12 18.18 15.30
C CYS A 252 4.81 18.38 13.82
N GLN A 253 5.72 17.93 12.95
CA GLN A 253 5.47 17.90 11.51
C GLN A 253 4.45 16.80 11.20
N MET A 254 3.34 17.18 10.57
CA MET A 254 2.23 16.30 10.26
C MET A 254 2.20 16.03 8.77
N LEU A 255 2.30 14.75 8.42
CA LEU A 255 2.38 14.27 7.05
C LEU A 255 1.26 13.28 6.79
N PHE A 256 0.47 13.54 5.76
CA PHE A 256 -0.71 12.74 5.43
C PHE A 256 -0.63 12.28 3.97
N PHE A 257 -0.74 10.98 3.75
CA PHE A 257 -0.63 10.37 2.42
C PHE A 257 -1.88 9.56 2.12
N SER A 258 -2.42 9.74 0.91
CA SER A 258 -3.61 9.02 0.45
C SER A 258 -3.56 8.77 -1.06
N ALA A 259 -4.19 7.68 -1.51
CA ALA A 259 -4.42 7.46 -2.93
C ALA A 259 -5.61 8.29 -3.45
N THR A 260 -6.64 8.45 -2.61
CA THR A 260 -7.87 9.17 -2.94
C THR A 260 -8.10 10.41 -2.07
N TYR A 261 -8.86 11.37 -2.59
CA TYR A 261 -9.06 12.71 -2.02
C TYR A 261 -10.55 13.09 -2.05
N ASP A 262 -11.42 12.13 -1.78
CA ASP A 262 -12.84 12.43 -1.65
C ASP A 262 -13.08 13.41 -0.48
N LYS A 263 -14.30 13.92 -0.40
CA LYS A 263 -14.66 14.96 0.56
C LYS A 263 -14.43 14.49 2.02
N GLU A 264 -14.64 13.21 2.30
CA GLU A 264 -14.44 12.64 3.62
C GLU A 264 -12.96 12.58 4.00
N VAL A 265 -12.11 12.10 3.08
CA VAL A 265 -10.65 12.11 3.24
C VAL A 265 -10.12 13.52 3.46
N MET A 266 -10.60 14.49 2.68
CA MET A 266 -10.14 15.87 2.81
C MET A 266 -10.59 16.53 4.09
N ASN A 267 -11.83 16.31 4.51
CA ASN A 267 -12.32 16.80 5.80
C ASN A 267 -11.46 16.24 6.93
N PHE A 268 -11.19 14.93 6.93
CA PHE A 268 -10.34 14.31 7.94
C PHE A 268 -8.91 14.84 7.92
N ALA A 269 -8.31 14.97 6.73
CA ALA A 269 -6.96 15.50 6.58
C ALA A 269 -6.83 16.93 7.12
N GLN A 270 -7.80 17.79 6.84
CA GLN A 270 -7.82 19.18 7.34
C GLN A 270 -8.02 19.28 8.86
N HIS A 271 -8.67 18.30 9.49
CA HIS A 271 -8.78 18.25 10.94
C HIS A 271 -7.48 17.83 11.63
N ILE A 272 -6.64 17.03 10.95
CA ILE A 272 -5.39 16.51 11.52
C ILE A 272 -4.20 17.39 11.16
N VAL A 273 -4.15 17.95 9.96
CA VAL A 273 -2.95 18.62 9.44
C VAL A 273 -3.19 20.13 9.37
N PRO A 274 -2.67 20.92 10.32
CA PRO A 274 -2.81 22.37 10.28
C PRO A 274 -1.88 22.98 9.23
N ASP A 275 -2.37 23.99 8.51
CA ASP A 275 -1.60 24.74 7.49
C ASP A 275 -0.77 23.87 6.51
N PRO A 276 -1.39 22.89 5.81
CA PRO A 276 -0.66 21.97 4.96
C PRO A 276 -0.24 22.60 3.63
N THR A 277 0.93 22.20 3.13
CA THR A 277 1.19 22.18 1.68
C THR A 277 0.47 20.98 1.10
N ILE A 278 -0.40 21.21 0.11
CA ILE A 278 -1.16 20.15 -0.54
C ILE A 278 -0.54 19.86 -1.89
N ILE A 279 -0.08 18.63 -2.10
CA ILE A 279 0.44 18.16 -3.39
C ILE A 279 -0.55 17.15 -3.95
N ARG A 280 -1.00 17.35 -5.18
CA ARG A 280 -1.93 16.45 -5.87
C ARG A 280 -1.38 16.08 -7.22
N LEU A 281 -1.31 14.78 -7.50
CA LEU A 281 -1.16 14.30 -8.86
C LEU A 281 -2.54 14.36 -9.50
N MET A 282 -2.70 15.24 -10.50
CA MET A 282 -3.94 15.34 -11.26
C MET A 282 -4.31 13.95 -11.74
N ARG A 283 -5.58 13.54 -11.54
CA ARG A 283 -6.03 12.27 -12.12
C ARG A 283 -5.97 12.40 -13.63
N GLU A 284 -5.53 11.35 -14.30
CA GLU A 284 -5.88 11.15 -15.70
C GLU A 284 -7.40 11.31 -15.76
N GLN A 285 -7.88 12.23 -16.59
CA GLN A 285 -9.05 11.84 -17.35
C GLN A 285 -8.55 10.63 -18.13
N GLU A 286 -8.92 9.41 -17.71
CA GLU A 286 -8.53 8.20 -18.43
C GLU A 286 -8.90 8.43 -19.89
N SER A 287 -7.90 8.77 -20.71
CA SER A 287 -8.14 9.01 -22.12
C SER A 287 -8.31 7.63 -22.71
N LEU A 288 -9.58 7.23 -22.90
CA LEU A 288 -9.96 6.00 -23.58
C LEU A 288 -9.58 6.04 -25.08
N GLU A 289 -8.76 7.00 -25.52
CA GLU A 289 -8.33 7.21 -26.92
C GLU A 289 -7.71 5.93 -27.52
N ASN A 290 -6.95 5.18 -26.70
CA ASN A 290 -6.34 3.91 -27.11
C ASN A 290 -7.19 2.68 -26.76
N ILE A 291 -8.34 2.85 -26.12
CA ILE A 291 -9.23 1.77 -25.71
C ILE A 291 -10.48 1.78 -26.58
N LYS A 292 -10.53 0.87 -27.56
CA LYS A 292 -11.72 0.65 -28.37
C LYS A 292 -12.79 -0.07 -27.53
N GLN A 293 -13.90 0.60 -27.29
CA GLN A 293 -15.00 0.08 -26.49
C GLN A 293 -16.09 -0.51 -27.39
N TYR A 294 -16.51 -1.72 -27.05
CA TYR A 294 -17.57 -2.45 -27.73
C TYR A 294 -18.54 -3.05 -26.73
N TYR A 295 -19.75 -3.35 -27.17
CA TYR A 295 -20.72 -4.11 -26.39
C TYR A 295 -21.38 -5.18 -27.28
N VAL A 296 -21.79 -6.28 -26.68
CA VAL A 296 -22.53 -7.36 -27.36
C VAL A 296 -23.85 -7.58 -26.65
N LYS A 297 -24.95 -7.45 -27.38
CA LYS A 297 -26.29 -7.69 -26.85
C LYS A 297 -26.55 -9.19 -26.76
N CYS A 298 -26.79 -9.69 -25.55
CA CYS A 298 -27.05 -11.10 -25.25
C CYS A 298 -28.39 -11.24 -24.54
N MET A 299 -29.15 -12.33 -24.75
CA MET A 299 -30.45 -12.51 -24.08
C MET A 299 -30.34 -13.21 -22.73
N ASN A 300 -29.32 -14.06 -22.56
CA ASN A 300 -29.07 -14.82 -21.34
C ASN A 300 -27.56 -15.03 -21.09
N GLU A 301 -27.18 -15.77 -20.05
CA GLU A 301 -25.77 -16.04 -19.74
C GLU A 301 -25.08 -17.00 -20.73
N GLU A 302 -25.81 -17.95 -21.32
CA GLU A 302 -25.26 -18.84 -22.34
C GLU A 302 -24.90 -18.07 -23.62
N ASP A 303 -25.74 -17.11 -24.02
CA ASP A 303 -25.45 -16.20 -25.14
C ASP A 303 -24.19 -15.38 -24.89
N LYS A 304 -23.96 -14.91 -23.64
CA LYS A 304 -22.71 -14.22 -23.28
C LYS A 304 -21.51 -15.14 -23.44
N TYR A 305 -21.64 -16.40 -23.04
CA TYR A 305 -20.57 -17.38 -23.20
C TYR A 305 -20.25 -17.65 -24.67
N ASN A 306 -21.28 -17.86 -25.49
CA ASN A 306 -21.13 -18.03 -26.93
C ASN A 306 -20.46 -16.80 -27.58
N ALA A 307 -20.81 -15.59 -27.12
CA ALA A 307 -20.15 -14.37 -27.57
C ALA A 307 -18.66 -14.34 -27.21
N ILE A 308 -18.28 -14.76 -25.99
CA ILE A 308 -16.88 -14.87 -25.58
C ILE A 308 -16.14 -15.86 -26.49
N GLN A 309 -16.72 -17.04 -26.75
CA GLN A 309 -16.10 -18.04 -27.65
C GLN A 309 -15.90 -17.47 -29.06
N ASN A 310 -16.89 -16.78 -29.62
CA ASN A 310 -16.78 -16.14 -30.94
C ASN A 310 -15.67 -15.08 -30.98
N ILE A 311 -15.48 -14.33 -29.89
CA ILE A 311 -14.39 -13.35 -29.77
C ILE A 311 -13.02 -14.07 -29.77
N TYR A 312 -12.88 -15.16 -29.02
CA TYR A 312 -11.66 -15.97 -29.00
C TYR A 312 -11.37 -16.66 -30.34
N ALA A 313 -12.40 -17.01 -31.10
CA ALA A 313 -12.25 -17.61 -32.43
C ALA A 313 -11.84 -16.57 -33.50
N GLY A 314 -12.31 -15.32 -33.37
CA GLY A 314 -12.10 -14.27 -34.38
C GLY A 314 -10.86 -13.40 -34.17
N ILE A 315 -10.25 -13.41 -32.97
CA ILE A 315 -9.18 -12.48 -32.62
C ILE A 315 -8.04 -13.24 -31.93
N THR A 316 -6.80 -12.91 -32.28
CA THR A 316 -5.62 -13.40 -31.57
C THR A 316 -5.49 -12.67 -30.23
N ILE A 317 -5.75 -13.38 -29.14
CA ILE A 317 -5.70 -12.84 -27.78
C ILE A 317 -4.47 -13.38 -27.07
N GLY A 318 -3.58 -12.48 -26.64
CA GLY A 318 -2.39 -12.85 -25.85
C GLY A 318 -2.76 -13.28 -24.44
N GLN A 319 -3.37 -12.37 -23.68
CA GLN A 319 -3.97 -12.61 -22.37
C GLN A 319 -5.22 -11.76 -22.23
N ALA A 320 -6.20 -12.21 -21.44
CA ALA A 320 -7.43 -11.48 -21.18
C ALA A 320 -7.84 -11.53 -19.72
N ILE A 321 -8.55 -10.48 -19.29
CA ILE A 321 -9.19 -10.40 -17.98
C ILE A 321 -10.70 -10.31 -18.20
N ILE A 322 -11.47 -11.14 -17.50
CA ILE A 322 -12.93 -11.15 -17.55
C ILE A 322 -13.47 -10.81 -16.16
N PHE A 323 -14.20 -9.70 -16.07
CA PHE A 323 -14.83 -9.27 -14.84
C PHE A 323 -16.24 -9.85 -14.70
N CYS A 324 -16.49 -10.55 -13.59
CA CYS A 324 -17.78 -11.13 -13.24
C CYS A 324 -18.40 -10.43 -12.03
N HIS A 325 -19.73 -10.32 -12.04
CA HIS A 325 -20.44 -9.69 -10.93
C HIS A 325 -20.43 -10.52 -9.64
N THR A 326 -20.55 -11.85 -9.76
CA THR A 326 -20.60 -12.76 -8.61
C THR A 326 -19.54 -13.85 -8.70
N ARG A 327 -19.12 -14.37 -7.54
CA ARG A 327 -18.22 -15.55 -7.44
C ARG A 327 -18.80 -16.78 -8.13
N LYS A 328 -20.12 -16.97 -8.03
CA LYS A 328 -20.82 -18.08 -8.67
C LYS A 328 -20.67 -18.02 -10.19
N THR A 329 -20.88 -16.84 -10.78
CA THR A 329 -20.69 -16.61 -12.21
C THR A 329 -19.23 -16.79 -12.62
N ALA A 330 -18.27 -16.30 -11.82
CA ALA A 330 -16.85 -16.48 -12.07
C ALA A 330 -16.44 -17.97 -12.10
N GLY A 331 -16.87 -18.75 -11.11
CA GLY A 331 -16.61 -20.18 -11.04
C GLY A 331 -17.28 -20.97 -12.17
N TRP A 332 -18.53 -20.63 -12.50
CA TRP A 332 -19.23 -21.24 -13.64
C TRP A 332 -18.51 -20.98 -14.97
N LEU A 333 -18.13 -19.73 -15.23
CA LEU A 333 -17.42 -19.35 -16.46
C LEU A 333 -16.05 -20.03 -16.54
N ALA A 334 -15.33 -20.09 -15.42
CA ALA A 334 -14.04 -20.77 -15.35
C ALA A 334 -14.16 -22.27 -15.69
N GLY A 335 -15.17 -22.95 -15.16
CA GLY A 335 -15.44 -24.36 -15.45
C GLY A 335 -15.77 -24.59 -16.93
N LYS A 336 -16.60 -23.73 -17.53
CA LYS A 336 -16.93 -23.78 -18.96
C LYS A 336 -15.70 -23.58 -19.85
N MET A 337 -14.96 -22.49 -19.64
CA MET A 337 -13.76 -22.18 -20.44
C MET A 337 -12.67 -23.23 -20.26
N SER A 338 -12.47 -23.76 -19.06
CA SER A 338 -11.49 -24.83 -18.82
C SER A 338 -11.89 -26.13 -19.53
N SER A 339 -13.19 -26.46 -19.57
CA SER A 339 -13.70 -27.64 -20.30
C SER A 339 -13.48 -27.55 -21.81
N ASP A 340 -13.48 -26.33 -22.34
CA ASP A 340 -13.19 -26.05 -23.75
C ASP A 340 -11.67 -25.94 -24.03
N GLY A 341 -10.82 -26.22 -23.02
CA GLY A 341 -9.37 -26.30 -23.16
C GLY A 341 -8.62 -24.98 -22.94
N HIS A 342 -9.28 -23.93 -22.46
CA HIS A 342 -8.61 -22.67 -22.11
C HIS A 342 -7.85 -22.80 -20.78
N SER A 343 -6.65 -22.19 -20.71
CA SER A 343 -5.93 -22.04 -19.43
C SER A 343 -6.46 -20.82 -18.69
N VAL A 344 -7.20 -21.09 -17.62
CA VAL A 344 -7.97 -20.08 -16.88
C VAL A 344 -7.56 -20.08 -15.41
N ALA A 345 -7.37 -18.89 -14.86
CA ALA A 345 -7.29 -18.67 -13.42
C ALA A 345 -8.49 -17.88 -12.91
N VAL A 346 -8.91 -18.17 -11.68
CA VAL A 346 -9.96 -17.43 -10.98
C VAL A 346 -9.34 -16.63 -9.84
N LEU A 347 -9.74 -15.37 -9.73
CA LEU A 347 -9.34 -14.50 -8.65
C LEU A 347 -10.57 -13.86 -8.00
N SER A 348 -10.82 -14.25 -6.75
CA SER A 348 -12.01 -13.87 -5.99
C SER A 348 -11.66 -13.54 -4.53
N GLY A 349 -12.60 -12.93 -3.82
CA GLY A 349 -12.39 -12.38 -2.48
C GLY A 349 -12.27 -13.44 -1.37
N ASP A 350 -12.67 -14.67 -1.62
CA ASP A 350 -12.45 -15.82 -0.71
C ASP A 350 -11.01 -16.32 -0.71
N LEU A 351 -10.22 -15.98 -1.74
CA LEU A 351 -8.80 -16.29 -1.74
C LEU A 351 -8.07 -15.40 -0.72
N THR A 352 -7.15 -16.01 0.03
CA THR A 352 -6.17 -15.30 0.85
C THR A 352 -5.28 -14.39 -0.02
N VAL A 353 -4.65 -13.40 0.59
CA VAL A 353 -3.76 -12.47 -0.13
C VAL A 353 -2.63 -13.24 -0.83
N GLU A 354 -2.06 -14.24 -0.16
CA GLU A 354 -1.00 -15.10 -0.68
C GLU A 354 -1.48 -15.90 -1.91
N GLN A 355 -2.69 -16.46 -1.85
CA GLN A 355 -3.29 -17.18 -2.98
C GLN A 355 -3.57 -16.25 -4.17
N ARG A 356 -4.10 -15.04 -3.91
CA ARG A 356 -4.33 -14.03 -4.96
C ARG A 356 -3.03 -13.67 -5.67
N LEU A 357 -1.94 -13.51 -4.92
CA LEU A 357 -0.63 -13.21 -5.47
C LEU A 357 -0.08 -14.35 -6.32
N ALA A 358 -0.19 -15.59 -5.85
CA ALA A 358 0.22 -16.76 -6.61
C ALA A 358 -0.52 -16.86 -7.96
N VAL A 359 -1.83 -16.61 -7.96
CA VAL A 359 -2.64 -16.54 -9.18
C VAL A 359 -2.16 -15.44 -10.12
N LEU A 360 -1.91 -14.24 -9.60
CA LEU A 360 -1.44 -13.10 -10.39
C LEU A 360 -0.04 -13.30 -10.96
N ASP A 361 0.88 -13.91 -10.21
CA ASP A 361 2.23 -14.16 -10.69
C ASP A 361 2.24 -15.23 -11.79
N ARG A 362 1.40 -16.26 -11.68
CA ARG A 362 1.17 -17.23 -12.77
C ARG A 362 0.60 -16.56 -14.02
N PHE A 363 -0.37 -15.66 -13.84
CA PHE A 363 -0.92 -14.88 -14.95
C PHE A 363 0.16 -14.00 -15.59
N ARG A 364 0.95 -13.24 -14.82
CA ARG A 364 2.06 -12.42 -15.37
C ARG A 364 3.13 -13.23 -16.08
N ALA A 365 3.43 -14.43 -15.60
CA ALA A 365 4.37 -15.34 -16.24
C ALA A 365 3.81 -15.96 -17.54
N GLY A 366 2.55 -15.67 -17.90
CA GLY A 366 1.90 -16.20 -19.10
C GLY A 366 1.50 -17.66 -18.98
N LEU A 367 1.58 -18.24 -17.78
CA LEU A 367 1.14 -19.62 -17.48
C LEU A 367 -0.37 -19.74 -17.59
N GLU A 368 -1.09 -18.65 -17.31
CA GLU A 368 -2.54 -18.54 -17.46
C GLU A 368 -2.87 -17.50 -18.52
N LYS A 369 -3.75 -17.85 -19.46
CA LYS A 369 -4.12 -16.97 -20.58
C LYS A 369 -5.35 -16.12 -20.26
N VAL A 370 -6.23 -16.63 -19.40
CA VAL A 370 -7.46 -15.94 -19.01
C VAL A 370 -7.51 -15.79 -17.50
N LEU A 371 -7.70 -14.56 -17.02
CA LEU A 371 -7.96 -14.28 -15.61
C LEU A 371 -9.42 -13.88 -15.45
N ILE A 372 -10.21 -14.73 -14.78
CA ILE A 372 -11.59 -14.43 -14.43
C ILE A 372 -11.60 -13.89 -13.01
N THR A 373 -12.14 -12.70 -12.81
CA THR A 373 -12.10 -12.02 -11.51
C THR A 373 -13.42 -11.36 -11.17
N THR A 374 -13.70 -11.23 -9.87
CA THR A 374 -14.72 -10.30 -9.36
C THR A 374 -14.11 -8.90 -9.20
N ASN A 375 -14.74 -8.03 -8.40
CA ASN A 375 -14.27 -6.66 -8.18
C ASN A 375 -12.93 -6.55 -7.44
N VAL A 376 -12.31 -7.68 -7.10
CA VAL A 376 -11.01 -7.74 -6.41
C VAL A 376 -9.89 -7.00 -7.15
N LEU A 377 -9.95 -6.96 -8.47
CA LEU A 377 -8.99 -6.24 -9.34
C LEU A 377 -9.66 -5.11 -10.14
N SER A 378 -10.83 -4.63 -9.72
CA SER A 378 -11.59 -3.63 -10.48
C SER A 378 -10.89 -2.25 -10.59
N ARG A 379 -9.78 -2.04 -9.87
CA ARG A 379 -9.01 -0.80 -9.87
C ARG A 379 -7.52 -1.05 -10.11
N GLY A 380 -7.08 -0.87 -11.36
CA GLY A 380 -5.68 -0.76 -11.78
C GLY A 380 -4.84 -1.99 -11.53
#